data_AF-A0A1S9RPF2-F1
#
_entry.id   AF-A0A1S9RPF2-F1
#
_cell.length_a   1.000
_cell.length_b   1.000
_cell.length_c   1.000
_cell.angle_alpha   90.00
_cell.angle_beta   90.00
_cell.angle_gamma   90.00
#
_symmetry.space_group_name_H-M   'P 1'
#
loop_
_entity.id
_entity.type
_entity.pdbx_description
1 polymer ?
#
loop_
_entity_poly.entity_id
_entity_poly.type
_entity_poly.pdbx_seq_one_letter_code
_entity_poly.pdbx_strand_id
1 'polypeptide(L)'
;MASQEQLQHQWAMKARQQQMQIMAQQQAAAIAGRQNAGSQPSQSIQPRSMTMGSDFEDLPILEANDLDHKRPHPSSFSSFDSACENGPVSMIAEIVTSEPRTPAFLHRGLLAALRAGNVQAASYLLSNGAPIVRQTPEFILKAPANQQIALFELFAAHGWTPNTPGLYGAVLLPRLVNDLPLLSWFLAHGANPNMGQQKDFRERHGNSDTDSCRALETAAAHGSVEAVRMLLAAGARIRNGAPLHCAAGVCPPGTNPHAGRVKPTKEFDADRIPVMRLLVENGADVNHKVETRHMEPLYAIVHAVMAGAIERVKWLLEQGADPFAKGNFGSAVTYASIWGEEMEKVIEEGVAARKEEVI
;
A
#
# COMPACT_ATOMS: atom_id res chain seq x y z
N MET A 1 -25.23 10.76 -32.67
CA MET A 1 -24.00 10.21 -32.09
C MET A 1 -23.81 10.88 -30.74
N ALA A 2 -23.81 10.11 -29.64
CA ALA A 2 -23.62 10.67 -28.30
C ALA A 2 -22.18 11.18 -28.14
N SER A 3 -21.98 12.29 -27.43
CA SER A 3 -20.64 12.83 -27.20
C SER A 3 -19.81 11.89 -26.31
N GLN A 4 -18.48 11.96 -26.40
CA GLN A 4 -17.58 11.13 -25.60
C GLN A 4 -17.80 11.32 -24.08
N GLU A 5 -18.15 12.55 -23.67
CA GLU A 5 -18.53 12.87 -22.28
C GLU A 5 -19.84 12.19 -21.86
N GLN A 6 -20.83 12.08 -22.76
CA GLN A 6 -22.09 11.39 -22.47
C GLN A 6 -21.90 9.88 -22.34
N LEU A 7 -20.98 9.29 -23.11
CA LEU A 7 -20.60 7.88 -22.99
C LEU A 7 -19.85 7.62 -21.68
N GLN A 8 -18.90 8.47 -21.32
CA GLN A 8 -18.19 8.40 -20.03
C GLN A 8 -19.15 8.56 -18.84
N HIS A 9 -20.10 9.49 -18.92
CA HIS A 9 -21.11 9.67 -17.89
C HIS A 9 -22.06 8.47 -17.77
N GLN A 10 -22.49 7.87 -18.89
CA GLN A 10 -23.28 6.65 -18.88
C GLN A 10 -22.52 5.46 -18.30
N TRP A 11 -21.23 5.32 -18.58
CA TRP A 11 -20.41 4.26 -18.00
C TRP A 11 -20.19 4.46 -16.51
N ALA A 12 -19.90 5.67 -16.05
CA ALA A 12 -19.77 5.98 -14.63
C ALA A 12 -21.07 5.67 -13.86
N MET A 13 -22.23 5.98 -14.45
CA MET A 13 -23.54 5.68 -13.85
C MET A 13 -23.82 4.17 -13.80
N LYS A 14 -23.50 3.42 -14.85
CA LYS A 14 -23.64 1.95 -14.87
C LYS A 14 -22.70 1.28 -13.88
N ALA A 15 -21.44 1.71 -13.79
CA ALA A 15 -20.48 1.19 -12.83
C ALA A 15 -20.92 1.44 -11.39
N ARG A 16 -21.42 2.64 -11.08
CA ARG A 16 -21.97 2.98 -9.76
C ARG A 16 -23.20 2.12 -9.42
N GLN A 17 -24.07 1.86 -10.38
CA GLN A 17 -25.27 1.03 -10.18
C GLN A 17 -24.89 -0.44 -9.92
N GLN A 18 -23.90 -0.96 -10.63
CA GLN A 18 -23.37 -2.31 -10.44
C GLN A 18 -22.66 -2.45 -9.08
N GLN A 19 -21.91 -1.42 -8.66
CA GLN A 19 -21.25 -1.39 -7.35
C GLN A 19 -22.27 -1.39 -6.20
N MET A 20 -23.39 -0.67 -6.32
CA MET A 20 -24.47 -0.71 -5.34
C MET A 20 -25.13 -2.10 -5.26
N GLN A 21 -25.30 -2.79 -6.40
CA GLN A 21 -25.84 -4.15 -6.41
C GLN A 21 -24.90 -5.16 -5.73
N ILE A 22 -23.59 -5.04 -5.96
CA ILE A 22 -22.58 -5.90 -5.31
C ILE A 22 -22.57 -5.64 -3.79
N MET A 23 -22.61 -4.38 -3.34
CA MET A 23 -22.70 -4.08 -1.90
C MET A 23 -23.98 -4.63 -1.26
N ALA A 24 -25.11 -4.54 -1.95
CA ALA A 24 -26.37 -5.11 -1.47
C ALA A 24 -26.30 -6.65 -1.36
N GLN A 25 -25.65 -7.32 -2.33
CA GLN A 25 -25.43 -8.77 -2.29
C GLN A 25 -24.48 -9.18 -1.17
N GLN A 26 -23.40 -8.42 -0.92
CA GLN A 26 -22.48 -8.68 0.18
C GLN A 26 -23.12 -8.48 1.54
N GLN A 27 -23.96 -7.44 1.70
CA GLN A 27 -24.75 -7.25 2.93
C GLN A 27 -25.77 -8.37 3.13
N ALA A 28 -26.46 -8.80 2.08
CA ALA A 28 -27.39 -9.93 2.15
C ALA A 28 -26.67 -11.24 2.52
N ALA A 29 -25.50 -11.51 1.96
CA ALA A 29 -24.67 -12.67 2.29
C ALA A 29 -24.13 -12.61 3.73
N ALA A 30 -23.77 -11.44 4.23
CA ALA A 30 -23.34 -11.25 5.62
C ALA A 30 -24.51 -11.46 6.62
N ILE A 31 -25.72 -11.05 6.26
CA ILE A 31 -26.93 -11.29 7.06
C ILE A 31 -27.30 -12.78 7.04
N ALA A 32 -27.23 -13.45 5.89
CA ALA A 32 -27.47 -14.89 5.75
C ALA A 32 -26.41 -15.72 6.49
N GLY A 33 -25.14 -15.30 6.48
CA GLY A 33 -24.05 -15.93 7.23
C GLY A 33 -24.23 -15.85 8.75
N ARG A 34 -24.90 -14.80 9.27
CA ARG A 34 -25.25 -14.69 10.69
C ARG A 34 -26.41 -15.60 11.10
N GLN A 35 -27.31 -15.95 10.17
CA GLN A 35 -28.44 -16.85 10.46
C GLN A 35 -28.08 -18.33 10.43
N ASN A 36 -26.97 -18.71 9.76
CA ASN A 36 -26.52 -20.11 9.62
C ASN A 36 -25.44 -20.55 10.64
N ALA A 37 -25.13 -19.76 11.67
CA ALA A 37 -24.16 -20.10 12.72
C ALA A 37 -24.64 -21.15 13.73
N GLY A 38 -25.52 -22.07 13.31
CA GLY A 38 -26.25 -23.00 14.17
C GLY A 38 -26.38 -24.42 13.63
N SER A 39 -25.36 -24.96 12.96
CA SER A 39 -25.21 -26.42 12.75
C SER A 39 -23.93 -26.74 11.96
N GLN A 40 -22.88 -27.24 12.62
CA GLN A 40 -21.73 -27.84 11.96
C GLN A 40 -21.95 -29.35 11.78
N PRO A 41 -21.76 -29.91 10.56
CA PRO A 41 -21.30 -31.27 10.40
C PRO A 41 -19.80 -31.29 10.10
N SER A 42 -19.11 -32.17 10.82
CA SER A 42 -17.70 -32.52 10.72
C SER A 42 -17.24 -32.73 9.26
N GLN A 43 -16.29 -31.91 8.79
CA GLN A 43 -15.65 -32.11 7.50
C GLN A 43 -14.33 -32.90 7.62
N SER A 44 -14.25 -33.92 6.77
CA SER A 44 -13.12 -34.80 6.50
C SER A 44 -11.81 -34.05 6.27
N ILE A 45 -10.75 -34.53 6.92
CA ILE A 45 -9.38 -34.04 6.82
C ILE A 45 -8.84 -34.35 5.41
N GLN A 46 -8.69 -33.33 4.57
CA GLN A 46 -7.79 -33.40 3.41
C GLN A 46 -6.33 -33.22 3.87
N PRO A 47 -5.36 -33.91 3.24
CA PRO A 47 -3.98 -33.88 3.69
C PRO A 47 -3.37 -32.49 3.46
N ARG A 48 -2.99 -31.84 4.56
CA ARG A 48 -2.25 -30.56 4.56
C ARG A 48 -0.92 -30.75 3.82
N SER A 49 -0.78 -30.13 2.65
CA SER A 49 0.51 -29.93 2.01
C SER A 49 1.40 -29.09 2.93
N MET A 50 2.50 -29.69 3.42
CA MET A 50 3.52 -29.04 4.22
C MET A 50 4.47 -28.22 3.31
N THR A 51 3.98 -27.12 2.76
CA THR A 51 4.84 -26.09 2.18
C THR A 51 4.54 -24.77 2.87
N MET A 52 5.17 -24.53 4.03
CA MET A 52 5.10 -23.22 4.67
C MET A 52 5.89 -22.20 3.84
N GLY A 53 5.23 -21.14 3.36
CA GLY A 53 5.92 -19.92 2.92
C GLY A 53 5.88 -19.61 1.43
N SER A 54 5.23 -20.39 0.56
CA SER A 54 5.25 -20.10 -0.89
C SER A 54 4.34 -18.93 -1.28
N ASP A 55 4.78 -18.13 -2.24
CA ASP A 55 4.13 -16.90 -2.72
C ASP A 55 2.73 -17.12 -3.33
N PHE A 56 2.46 -18.34 -3.81
CA PHE A 56 1.21 -18.73 -4.49
C PHE A 56 0.52 -19.92 -3.80
N GLU A 57 0.43 -19.91 -2.47
CA GLU A 57 -0.26 -20.97 -1.72
C GLU A 57 -1.74 -21.11 -2.09
N ASP A 58 -2.40 -20.02 -2.45
CA ASP A 58 -3.78 -19.92 -2.90
C ASP A 58 -4.00 -20.33 -4.38
N LEU A 59 -2.94 -20.70 -5.10
CA LEU A 59 -3.03 -21.30 -6.43
C LEU A 59 -3.45 -22.79 -6.34
N PRO A 60 -4.52 -23.21 -7.05
CA PRO A 60 -4.94 -24.61 -7.09
C PRO A 60 -3.82 -25.51 -7.64
N ILE A 61 -3.53 -26.60 -6.93
CA ILE A 61 -2.62 -27.66 -7.37
C ILE A 61 -3.50 -28.85 -7.78
N LEU A 62 -3.45 -29.21 -9.06
CA LEU A 62 -4.17 -30.35 -9.61
C LEU A 62 -3.20 -31.49 -9.96
N GLU A 63 -1.97 -31.16 -10.32
CA GLU A 63 -0.93 -32.12 -10.73
C GLU A 63 0.39 -31.90 -9.98
N ALA A 64 1.24 -32.94 -9.92
CA ALA A 64 2.53 -32.86 -9.23
C ALA A 64 3.46 -31.76 -9.83
N ASN A 65 3.39 -31.55 -11.14
CA ASN A 65 4.17 -30.54 -11.85
C ASN A 65 3.74 -29.10 -11.52
N ASP A 66 2.53 -28.88 -10.96
CA ASP A 66 2.08 -27.55 -10.55
C ASP A 66 2.92 -26.97 -9.39
N LEU A 67 3.61 -27.83 -8.63
CA LEU A 67 4.53 -27.41 -7.57
C LEU A 67 5.73 -26.64 -8.12
N ASP A 68 6.19 -26.96 -9.33
CA ASP A 68 7.28 -26.24 -10.00
C ASP A 68 6.84 -24.83 -10.43
N HIS A 69 5.54 -24.60 -10.60
CA HIS A 69 4.97 -23.29 -10.94
C HIS A 69 4.84 -22.37 -9.72
N LYS A 70 4.88 -22.92 -8.49
CA LYS A 70 4.89 -22.12 -7.24
C LYS A 70 6.27 -21.58 -6.87
N ARG A 71 7.33 -22.06 -7.53
CA ARG A 71 8.71 -21.60 -7.33
C ARG A 71 9.25 -21.11 -8.67
N PRO A 72 9.25 -19.80 -8.95
CA PRO A 72 9.84 -19.29 -10.18
C PRO A 72 11.38 -19.43 -10.10
N HIS A 73 11.90 -20.64 -10.31
CA HIS A 73 13.32 -20.85 -10.57
C HIS A 73 13.64 -20.28 -11.96
N PRO A 74 14.69 -19.45 -12.12
CA PRO A 74 15.02 -18.82 -13.40
C PRO A 74 15.55 -19.78 -14.49
N SER A 75 15.45 -21.10 -14.32
CA SER A 75 16.16 -22.09 -15.14
C SER A 75 15.30 -22.88 -16.14
N SER A 76 14.07 -22.46 -16.42
CA SER A 76 13.29 -23.01 -17.54
C SER A 76 12.74 -21.85 -18.35
N PHE A 77 13.55 -21.30 -19.26
CA PHE A 77 13.06 -20.51 -20.39
C PHE A 77 12.26 -21.45 -21.29
N SER A 78 11.04 -21.77 -20.89
CA SER A 78 10.14 -22.54 -21.74
C SER A 78 9.76 -21.67 -22.94
N SER A 79 9.57 -22.27 -24.11
CA SER A 79 9.03 -21.58 -25.28
C SER A 79 7.71 -20.87 -24.96
N PHE A 80 6.94 -21.42 -24.02
CA PHE A 80 5.70 -20.84 -23.51
C PHE A 80 5.91 -19.53 -22.75
N ASP A 81 6.88 -19.44 -21.83
CA ASP A 81 7.14 -18.20 -21.09
C ASP A 81 7.58 -17.09 -22.05
N SER A 82 8.47 -17.41 -22.99
CA SER A 82 8.93 -16.48 -24.02
C SER A 82 7.77 -16.01 -24.92
N ALA A 83 6.86 -16.92 -25.28
CA ALA A 83 5.65 -16.58 -26.02
C ALA A 83 4.71 -15.66 -25.22
N CYS A 84 4.58 -15.89 -23.90
CA CYS A 84 3.78 -15.02 -23.03
C CYS A 84 4.41 -13.62 -22.85
N GLU A 85 5.75 -13.54 -22.80
CA GLU A 85 6.45 -12.26 -22.67
C GLU A 85 6.35 -11.42 -23.94
N ASN A 86 6.69 -11.99 -25.10
CA ASN A 86 6.89 -11.22 -26.33
C ASN A 86 6.22 -11.81 -27.57
N GLY A 87 5.61 -12.99 -27.47
CA GLY A 87 5.01 -13.69 -28.60
C GLY A 87 3.61 -13.20 -28.97
N PRO A 88 3.14 -13.52 -30.19
CA PRO A 88 1.77 -13.30 -30.58
C PRO A 88 0.82 -14.27 -29.85
N VAL A 89 -0.43 -13.83 -29.63
CA VAL A 89 -1.47 -14.66 -28.98
C VAL A 89 -1.67 -15.99 -29.69
N SER A 90 -1.45 -16.07 -31.01
CA SER A 90 -1.56 -17.32 -31.77
C SER A 90 -0.62 -18.42 -31.28
N MET A 91 0.61 -18.07 -30.88
CA MET A 91 1.58 -19.03 -30.36
C MET A 91 1.20 -19.53 -28.97
N ILE A 92 0.68 -18.62 -28.13
CA ILE A 92 0.14 -18.97 -26.81
C ILE A 92 -1.08 -19.88 -26.97
N ALA A 93 -1.97 -19.56 -27.91
CA ALA A 93 -3.17 -20.33 -28.18
C ALA A 93 -2.85 -21.75 -28.65
N GLU A 94 -1.87 -21.91 -29.54
CA GLU A 94 -1.40 -23.23 -29.98
C GLU A 94 -0.92 -24.09 -28.80
N ILE A 95 -0.11 -23.52 -27.90
CA ILE A 95 0.42 -24.23 -26.73
C ILE A 95 -0.69 -24.57 -25.71
N VAL A 96 -1.63 -23.65 -25.49
CA VAL A 96 -2.73 -23.84 -24.53
C VAL A 96 -3.78 -24.81 -25.04
N THR A 97 -4.00 -24.89 -26.35
CA THR A 97 -5.03 -25.78 -26.95
C THR A 97 -4.49 -27.17 -27.30
N SER A 98 -3.17 -27.38 -27.34
CA SER A 98 -2.57 -28.67 -27.69
C SER A 98 -2.87 -29.78 -26.69
N GLU A 99 -3.07 -29.45 -25.42
CA GLU A 99 -3.44 -30.38 -24.36
C GLU A 99 -4.11 -29.63 -23.18
N PRO A 100 -4.87 -30.31 -22.31
CA PRO A 100 -5.48 -29.69 -21.14
C PRO A 100 -4.42 -29.03 -20.25
N ARG A 101 -4.64 -27.77 -19.88
CA ARG A 101 -3.72 -26.99 -19.01
C ARG A 101 -4.32 -26.78 -17.62
N THR A 102 -3.49 -26.92 -16.60
CA THR A 102 -3.88 -26.61 -15.22
C THR A 102 -3.98 -25.09 -15.01
N PRO A 103 -4.79 -24.62 -14.04
CA PRO A 103 -4.80 -23.21 -13.65
C PRO A 103 -3.41 -22.68 -13.26
N ALA A 104 -2.56 -23.52 -12.67
CA ALA A 104 -1.20 -23.16 -12.29
C ALA A 104 -0.29 -22.96 -13.52
N PHE A 105 -0.42 -23.79 -14.55
CA PHE A 105 0.29 -23.61 -15.82
C PHE A 105 -0.07 -22.27 -16.48
N LEU A 106 -1.36 -21.96 -16.57
CA LEU A 106 -1.84 -20.70 -17.15
C LEU A 106 -1.43 -19.49 -16.31
N HIS A 107 -1.44 -19.62 -14.99
CA HIS A 107 -0.98 -18.58 -14.07
C HIS A 107 0.51 -18.26 -14.24
N ARG A 108 1.38 -19.27 -14.44
CA ARG A 108 2.80 -19.05 -14.77
C ARG A 108 2.96 -18.18 -16.01
N GLY A 109 2.26 -18.51 -17.10
CA GLY A 109 2.26 -17.71 -18.32
C GLY A 109 1.75 -16.30 -18.07
N LEU A 110 0.72 -16.15 -17.21
CA LEU A 110 0.17 -14.86 -16.85
C LEU A 110 1.22 -14.00 -16.14
N LEU A 111 1.96 -14.53 -15.17
CA LEU A 111 3.04 -13.79 -14.50
C LEU A 111 4.13 -13.31 -15.48
N ALA A 112 4.42 -14.08 -16.53
CA ALA A 112 5.37 -13.70 -17.57
C ALA A 112 4.80 -12.56 -18.42
N ALA A 113 3.56 -12.68 -18.89
CA ALA A 113 2.87 -11.65 -19.67
C ALA A 113 2.74 -10.32 -18.89
N LEU A 114 2.41 -10.38 -17.60
CA LEU A 114 2.27 -9.18 -16.76
C LEU A 114 3.59 -8.43 -16.62
N ARG A 115 4.71 -9.12 -16.32
CA ARG A 115 6.03 -8.49 -16.20
C ARG A 115 6.48 -7.83 -17.50
N ALA A 116 6.16 -8.45 -18.64
CA ALA A 116 6.50 -7.91 -19.96
C ALA A 116 5.56 -6.77 -20.42
N GLY A 117 4.40 -6.57 -19.77
CA GLY A 117 3.39 -5.62 -20.25
C GLY A 117 2.57 -6.13 -21.44
N ASN A 118 2.55 -7.44 -21.69
CA ASN A 118 1.83 -8.03 -22.83
C ASN A 118 0.34 -8.22 -22.48
N VAL A 119 -0.44 -7.15 -22.66
CA VAL A 119 -1.88 -7.09 -22.34
C VAL A 119 -2.67 -8.16 -23.11
N GLN A 120 -2.30 -8.45 -24.36
CA GLN A 120 -3.01 -9.40 -25.21
C GLN A 120 -2.81 -10.85 -24.72
N ALA A 121 -1.56 -11.21 -24.37
CA ALA A 121 -1.26 -12.49 -23.76
C ALA A 121 -1.98 -12.66 -22.41
N ALA A 122 -1.93 -11.63 -21.55
CA ALA A 122 -2.63 -11.66 -20.27
C ALA A 122 -4.14 -11.84 -20.44
N SER A 123 -4.75 -11.13 -21.39
CA SER A 123 -6.19 -11.23 -21.68
C SER A 123 -6.59 -12.63 -22.15
N TYR A 124 -5.80 -13.23 -23.04
CA TYR A 124 -6.02 -14.60 -23.50
C TYR A 124 -5.95 -15.61 -22.34
N LEU A 125 -4.93 -15.50 -21.49
CA LEU A 125 -4.72 -16.42 -20.38
C LEU A 125 -5.83 -16.32 -19.33
N LEU A 126 -6.26 -15.10 -18.97
CA LEU A 126 -7.38 -14.89 -18.06
C LEU A 126 -8.70 -15.44 -18.63
N SER A 127 -8.93 -15.25 -19.93
CA SER A 127 -10.11 -15.80 -20.62
C SER A 127 -10.13 -17.33 -20.66
N ASN A 128 -8.97 -17.97 -20.58
CA ASN A 128 -8.81 -19.42 -20.51
C ASN A 128 -8.72 -19.96 -19.07
N GLY A 129 -8.97 -19.13 -18.06
CA GLY A 129 -9.08 -19.58 -16.67
C GLY A 129 -7.81 -19.44 -15.83
N ALA A 130 -6.83 -18.63 -16.25
CA ALA A 130 -5.73 -18.25 -15.37
C ALA A 130 -6.27 -17.50 -14.12
N PRO A 131 -6.00 -17.97 -12.90
CA PRO A 131 -6.51 -17.33 -11.69
C PRO A 131 -5.75 -16.04 -11.32
N ILE A 132 -6.48 -15.03 -10.84
CA ILE A 132 -5.88 -13.86 -10.18
C ILE A 132 -5.76 -14.16 -8.68
N VAL A 133 -4.66 -14.83 -8.30
CA VAL A 133 -4.32 -15.08 -6.89
C VAL A 133 -3.79 -13.83 -6.21
N ARG A 134 -3.71 -13.84 -4.87
CA ARG A 134 -3.46 -12.65 -4.04
C ARG A 134 -2.21 -11.85 -4.41
N GLN A 135 -1.14 -12.53 -4.81
CA GLN A 135 0.11 -11.87 -5.21
C GLN A 135 0.16 -11.47 -6.70
N THR A 136 -0.71 -12.03 -7.56
CA THR A 136 -0.69 -11.76 -9.00
C THR A 136 -0.70 -10.25 -9.34
N PRO A 137 -1.54 -9.40 -8.71
CA PRO A 137 -1.60 -7.98 -9.03
C PRO A 137 -0.28 -7.22 -8.82
N GLU A 138 0.59 -7.67 -7.92
CA GLU A 138 1.89 -7.03 -7.70
C GLU A 138 2.81 -7.12 -8.92
N PHE A 139 2.64 -8.15 -9.75
CA PHE A 139 3.47 -8.34 -10.96
C PHE A 139 3.20 -7.26 -12.02
N ILE A 140 2.03 -6.62 -12.01
CA ILE A 140 1.72 -5.48 -12.88
C ILE A 140 2.65 -4.31 -12.57
N LEU A 141 3.02 -4.10 -11.29
CA LEU A 141 3.92 -3.00 -10.90
C LEU A 141 5.35 -3.16 -11.45
N LYS A 142 5.70 -4.36 -11.95
CA LYS A 142 6.98 -4.64 -12.62
C LYS A 142 6.92 -4.43 -14.13
N ALA A 143 5.73 -4.21 -14.70
CA ALA A 143 5.52 -3.97 -16.12
C ALA A 143 5.98 -2.55 -16.52
N PRO A 144 6.21 -2.30 -17.82
CA PRO A 144 6.42 -0.94 -18.34
C PRO A 144 5.29 0.02 -17.91
N ALA A 145 5.65 1.22 -17.42
CA ALA A 145 4.70 2.16 -16.81
C ALA A 145 3.48 2.49 -17.69
N ASN A 146 3.68 2.58 -19.01
CA ASN A 146 2.61 2.85 -19.98
C ASN A 146 1.61 1.69 -20.16
N GLN A 147 1.92 0.49 -19.69
CA GLN A 147 1.04 -0.69 -19.77
C GLN A 147 0.33 -1.01 -18.46
N GLN A 148 0.77 -0.45 -17.32
CA GLN A 148 0.27 -0.83 -16.01
C GLN A 148 -1.24 -0.58 -15.85
N ILE A 149 -1.72 0.58 -16.31
CA ILE A 149 -3.15 0.92 -16.25
C ILE A 149 -3.98 -0.06 -17.09
N ALA A 150 -3.57 -0.35 -18.33
CA ALA A 150 -4.27 -1.30 -19.19
C ALA A 150 -4.34 -2.71 -18.59
N LEU A 151 -3.28 -3.15 -17.91
CA LEU A 151 -3.26 -4.42 -17.18
C LEU A 151 -4.19 -4.41 -15.96
N PHE A 152 -4.28 -3.30 -15.21
CA PHE A 152 -5.23 -3.19 -14.09
C PHE A 152 -6.69 -3.10 -14.57
N GLU A 153 -6.95 -2.43 -15.69
CA GLU A 153 -8.27 -2.42 -16.34
C GLU A 153 -8.69 -3.82 -16.76
N LEU A 154 -7.76 -4.59 -17.33
CA LEU A 154 -7.98 -6.00 -17.64
C LEU A 154 -8.28 -6.81 -16.37
N PHE A 155 -7.53 -6.61 -15.29
CA PHE A 155 -7.80 -7.30 -14.02
C PHE A 155 -9.19 -6.95 -13.46
N ALA A 156 -9.58 -5.68 -13.52
CA ALA A 156 -10.89 -5.22 -13.12
C ALA A 156 -12.02 -5.86 -13.96
N ALA A 157 -11.81 -6.03 -15.26
CA ALA A 157 -12.74 -6.76 -16.13
C ALA A 157 -12.89 -8.24 -15.74
N HIS A 158 -11.88 -8.83 -15.10
CA HIS A 158 -11.88 -10.19 -14.55
C HIS A 158 -12.18 -10.24 -13.04
N GLY A 159 -12.82 -9.21 -12.49
CA GLY A 159 -13.37 -9.22 -11.12
C GLY A 159 -12.40 -8.88 -10.00
N TRP A 160 -11.16 -8.48 -10.33
CA TRP A 160 -10.25 -7.92 -9.34
C TRP A 160 -10.66 -6.48 -8.97
N THR A 161 -10.41 -6.09 -7.72
CA THR A 161 -10.62 -4.70 -7.27
C THR A 161 -9.37 -4.14 -6.61
N PRO A 162 -9.17 -2.80 -6.58
CA PRO A 162 -8.08 -2.17 -5.84
C PRO A 162 -8.01 -2.51 -4.35
N ASN A 163 -9.13 -2.96 -3.76
CA ASN A 163 -9.25 -3.35 -2.37
C ASN A 163 -9.03 -4.86 -2.13
N THR A 164 -8.67 -5.61 -3.18
CA THR A 164 -8.41 -7.05 -3.05
C THR A 164 -7.20 -7.26 -2.14
N PRO A 165 -7.34 -7.99 -1.03
CA PRO A 165 -6.23 -8.19 -0.09
C PRO A 165 -5.17 -9.10 -0.69
N GLY A 166 -3.93 -8.63 -0.74
CA GLY A 166 -2.75 -9.47 -0.94
C GLY A 166 -2.44 -10.33 0.29
N LEU A 167 -1.17 -10.72 0.44
CA LEU A 167 -0.72 -11.42 1.64
C LEU A 167 -0.82 -10.53 2.88
N TYR A 168 -1.24 -11.13 3.99
CA TYR A 168 -1.49 -10.46 5.27
C TYR A 168 -2.44 -9.26 5.15
N GLY A 169 -3.35 -9.29 4.17
CA GLY A 169 -4.27 -8.19 3.91
C GLY A 169 -3.64 -6.96 3.23
N ALA A 170 -2.41 -7.03 2.73
CA ALA A 170 -1.78 -5.88 2.09
C ALA A 170 -2.50 -5.51 0.78
N VAL A 171 -3.06 -4.30 0.70
CA VAL A 171 -3.56 -3.72 -0.57
C VAL A 171 -2.42 -3.00 -1.30
N LEU A 172 -2.57 -2.78 -2.61
CA LEU A 172 -1.51 -2.15 -3.42
C LEU A 172 -1.39 -0.64 -3.20
N LEU A 173 -2.48 0.04 -2.81
CA LEU A 173 -2.58 1.49 -2.77
C LEU A 173 -1.38 2.19 -2.05
N PRO A 174 -0.89 1.75 -0.88
CA PRO A 174 0.26 2.38 -0.23
C PRO A 174 1.56 2.35 -1.04
N ARG A 175 1.71 1.43 -1.99
CA ARG A 175 2.90 1.32 -2.84
C ARG A 175 2.90 2.30 -4.01
N LEU A 176 1.74 2.89 -4.30
CA LEU A 176 1.51 3.71 -5.49
C LEU A 176 1.74 5.20 -5.20
N VAL A 177 2.08 5.57 -3.96
CA VAL A 177 2.17 6.99 -3.55
C VAL A 177 3.23 7.80 -4.29
N ASN A 178 4.17 7.13 -4.96
CA ASN A 178 5.20 7.76 -5.81
C ASN A 178 4.85 7.74 -7.31
N ASP A 179 3.75 7.09 -7.70
CA ASP A 179 3.21 7.05 -9.06
C ASP A 179 1.84 7.72 -9.07
N LEU A 180 1.83 9.05 -9.23
CA LEU A 180 0.61 9.86 -9.14
C LEU A 180 -0.45 9.47 -10.18
N PRO A 181 -0.12 9.20 -11.47
CA PRO A 181 -1.10 8.70 -12.43
C PRO A 181 -1.77 7.40 -11.97
N LEU A 182 -0.99 6.43 -11.50
CA LEU A 182 -1.52 5.15 -11.07
C LEU A 182 -2.29 5.26 -9.75
N LEU A 183 -1.81 6.06 -8.80
CA LEU A 183 -2.54 6.41 -7.57
C LEU A 183 -3.89 7.03 -7.90
N SER A 184 -3.94 7.98 -8.84
CA SER A 184 -5.16 8.65 -9.28
C SER A 184 -6.15 7.64 -9.84
N TRP A 185 -5.67 6.75 -10.72
CA TRP A 185 -6.50 5.70 -11.29
C TRP A 185 -7.05 4.78 -10.19
N PHE A 186 -6.22 4.33 -9.24
CA PHE A 186 -6.69 3.46 -8.15
C PHE A 186 -7.79 4.12 -7.30
N LEU A 187 -7.61 5.39 -6.92
CA LEU A 187 -8.59 6.14 -6.14
C LEU A 187 -9.89 6.35 -6.94
N ALA A 188 -9.80 6.66 -8.24
CA ALA A 188 -10.95 6.77 -9.13
C ALA A 188 -11.73 5.45 -9.28
N HIS A 189 -11.05 4.31 -9.09
CA HIS A 189 -11.63 2.96 -9.12
C HIS A 189 -11.99 2.42 -7.72
N GLY A 190 -12.15 3.30 -6.74
CA GLY A 190 -12.71 2.97 -5.43
C GLY A 190 -11.72 2.31 -4.46
N ALA A 191 -10.42 2.49 -4.66
CA ALA A 191 -9.43 2.11 -3.66
C ALA A 191 -9.70 2.86 -2.34
N ASN A 192 -9.80 2.12 -1.24
CA ASN A 192 -10.00 2.69 0.09
C ASN A 192 -8.64 3.13 0.68
N PRO A 193 -8.41 4.44 0.89
CA PRO A 193 -7.14 4.94 1.43
C PRO A 193 -6.87 4.52 2.88
N ASN A 194 -7.88 3.99 3.57
CA ASN A 194 -7.78 3.49 4.94
C ASN A 194 -7.53 1.98 5.01
N MET A 195 -7.39 1.29 3.86
CA MET A 195 -7.04 -0.13 3.86
C MET A 195 -5.53 -0.35 3.89
N GLY A 196 -5.10 -1.34 4.66
CA GLY A 196 -3.70 -1.71 4.76
C GLY A 196 -3.48 -3.12 5.30
N GLN A 197 -2.21 -3.46 5.47
CA GLN A 197 -1.78 -4.75 6.00
C GLN A 197 -2.23 -4.92 7.46
N GLN A 198 -2.49 -6.16 7.87
CA GLN A 198 -2.80 -6.52 9.26
C GLN A 198 -1.70 -6.05 10.22
N LYS A 199 -2.10 -5.58 11.41
CA LYS A 199 -1.17 -5.13 12.46
C LYS A 199 -0.42 -6.29 13.14
N ASP A 200 -1.04 -7.46 13.22
CA ASP A 200 -0.54 -8.61 13.99
C ASP A 200 0.04 -9.73 13.12
N PHE A 201 -0.08 -9.63 11.79
CA PHE A 201 0.42 -10.60 10.81
C PHE A 201 0.00 -12.05 11.09
N ARG A 202 -1.15 -12.25 11.76
CA ARG A 202 -1.58 -13.58 12.19
C ARG A 202 -1.98 -14.46 11.02
N GLU A 203 -2.67 -13.89 10.04
CA GLU A 203 -3.28 -14.65 8.96
C GLU A 203 -2.72 -14.22 7.61
N ARG A 204 -1.87 -15.08 7.03
CA ARG A 204 -1.27 -14.86 5.72
C ARG A 204 -2.30 -14.60 4.60
N HIS A 205 -3.46 -15.24 4.66
CA HIS A 205 -4.56 -15.03 3.71
C HIS A 205 -5.76 -14.31 4.35
N GLY A 206 -5.53 -13.62 5.47
CA GLY A 206 -6.55 -12.85 6.16
C GLY A 206 -6.92 -11.57 5.42
N ASN A 207 -7.90 -10.86 5.98
CA ASN A 207 -8.40 -9.60 5.43
C ASN A 207 -7.47 -8.42 5.73
N SER A 208 -7.66 -7.33 5.01
CA SER A 208 -7.00 -6.04 5.26
C SER A 208 -7.48 -5.40 6.57
N ASP A 209 -6.60 -4.65 7.22
CA ASP A 209 -7.00 -3.67 8.23
C ASP A 209 -7.71 -2.51 7.52
N THR A 210 -8.96 -2.24 7.92
CA THR A 210 -9.80 -1.19 7.31
C THR A 210 -9.65 0.18 7.96
N ASP A 211 -8.93 0.25 9.08
CA ASP A 211 -8.58 1.49 9.79
C ASP A 211 -7.06 1.71 9.78
N SER A 212 -6.42 1.31 8.68
CA SER A 212 -5.02 1.59 8.42
C SER A 212 -4.80 3.04 8.00
N CYS A 213 -3.65 3.60 8.34
CA CYS A 213 -3.18 4.89 7.83
C CYS A 213 -2.01 4.73 6.85
N ARG A 214 -1.70 3.49 6.44
CA ARG A 214 -0.44 3.16 5.77
C ARG A 214 -0.20 3.94 4.49
N ALA A 215 -1.22 4.15 3.66
CA ALA A 215 -1.06 4.93 2.43
C ALA A 215 -0.67 6.39 2.73
N LEU A 216 -1.36 7.01 3.68
CA LEU A 216 -1.11 8.40 4.07
C LEU A 216 0.24 8.57 4.78
N GLU A 217 0.59 7.66 5.69
CA GLU A 217 1.90 7.61 6.36
C GLU A 217 3.04 7.42 5.37
N THR A 218 2.85 6.55 4.36
CA THR A 218 3.85 6.31 3.32
C THR A 218 4.01 7.55 2.44
N ALA A 219 2.91 8.16 1.97
CA ALA A 219 2.96 9.41 1.22
C ALA A 219 3.62 10.54 2.02
N ALA A 220 3.34 10.60 3.32
CA ALA A 220 3.93 11.57 4.22
C ALA A 220 5.44 11.39 4.38
N ALA A 221 5.89 10.14 4.53
CA ALA A 221 7.32 9.81 4.62
C ALA A 221 8.10 10.15 3.35
N HIS A 222 7.49 9.98 2.17
CA HIS A 222 8.09 10.34 0.89
C HIS A 222 8.10 11.85 0.62
N GLY A 223 7.34 12.64 1.39
CA GLY A 223 7.21 14.08 1.16
C GLY A 223 6.37 14.46 -0.06
N SER A 224 5.57 13.53 -0.60
CA SER A 224 4.73 13.79 -1.76
C SER A 224 3.46 14.55 -1.35
N VAL A 225 3.50 15.88 -1.45
CA VAL A 225 2.35 16.73 -1.11
C VAL A 225 1.12 16.39 -1.95
N GLU A 226 1.33 16.04 -3.22
CA GLU A 226 0.23 15.71 -4.12
C GLU A 226 -0.40 14.35 -3.79
N ALA A 227 0.39 13.33 -3.48
CA ALA A 227 -0.17 12.06 -3.02
C ALA A 227 -0.95 12.21 -1.71
N VAL A 228 -0.45 13.03 -0.77
CA VAL A 228 -1.17 13.34 0.47
C VAL A 228 -2.51 14.03 0.17
N ARG A 229 -2.54 15.03 -0.73
CA ARG A 229 -3.79 15.67 -1.17
C ARG A 229 -4.78 14.67 -1.75
N MET A 230 -4.32 13.83 -2.68
CA MET A 230 -5.16 12.84 -3.33
C MET A 230 -5.76 11.85 -2.33
N LEU A 231 -4.96 11.36 -1.37
CA LEU A 231 -5.41 10.43 -0.34
C LEU A 231 -6.42 11.08 0.62
N LEU A 232 -6.16 12.30 1.08
CA LEU A 232 -7.08 13.05 1.94
C LEU A 232 -8.41 13.34 1.22
N ALA A 233 -8.35 13.77 -0.05
CA ALA A 233 -9.52 13.99 -0.89
C ALA A 233 -10.34 12.69 -1.10
N ALA A 234 -9.68 11.54 -1.14
CA ALA A 234 -10.31 10.22 -1.21
C ALA A 234 -10.82 9.70 0.15
N GLY A 235 -10.68 10.48 1.24
CA GLY A 235 -11.20 10.13 2.56
C GLY A 235 -10.22 9.40 3.48
N ALA A 236 -8.91 9.55 3.28
CA ALA A 236 -7.91 9.09 4.24
C ALA A 236 -8.12 9.76 5.60
N ARG A 237 -8.18 8.97 6.68
CA ARG A 237 -8.38 9.47 8.04
C ARG A 237 -7.05 9.63 8.73
N ILE A 238 -6.66 10.87 9.00
CA ILE A 238 -5.42 11.19 9.72
C ILE A 238 -5.35 10.48 11.08
N ARG A 239 -6.48 10.40 11.80
CA ARG A 239 -6.57 9.79 13.14
C ARG A 239 -6.35 8.27 13.17
N ASN A 240 -6.29 7.60 12.02
CA ASN A 240 -6.01 6.17 11.96
C ASN A 240 -4.54 5.84 12.30
N GLY A 241 -3.65 6.84 12.27
CA GLY A 241 -2.22 6.64 12.50
C GLY A 241 -1.50 7.95 12.77
N ALA A 242 -0.22 7.98 12.41
CA ALA A 242 0.68 9.07 12.79
C ALA A 242 1.46 9.64 11.59
N PRO A 243 0.78 10.11 10.53
CA PRO A 243 1.46 10.58 9.31
C PRO A 243 2.38 11.79 9.57
N LEU A 244 2.06 12.63 10.56
CA LEU A 244 2.92 13.74 10.97
C LEU A 244 4.26 13.25 11.55
N HIS A 245 4.21 12.20 12.38
CA HIS A 245 5.42 11.56 12.93
C HIS A 245 6.28 10.97 11.82
N CYS A 246 5.66 10.29 10.85
CA CYS A 246 6.37 9.78 9.68
C CYS A 246 7.07 10.89 8.90
N ALA A 247 6.37 11.99 8.55
CA ALA A 247 6.99 13.12 7.85
C ALA A 247 8.10 13.80 8.69
N ALA A 248 7.92 13.87 10.01
CA ALA A 248 8.87 14.50 10.93
C ALA A 248 10.16 13.68 11.12
N GLY A 249 10.08 12.34 11.11
CA GLY A 249 11.20 11.44 11.43
C GLY A 249 12.02 10.94 10.25
N VAL A 250 11.66 11.29 9.01
CA VAL A 250 12.37 10.79 7.82
C VAL A 250 13.81 11.28 7.78
N CYS A 251 14.74 10.35 7.53
CA CYS A 251 16.14 10.62 7.24
C CYS A 251 16.42 10.53 5.73
N PRO A 252 17.50 11.17 5.22
CA PRO A 252 17.88 11.08 3.80
C PRO A 252 18.10 9.63 3.34
N PRO A 253 17.83 9.31 2.05
CA PRO A 253 18.07 7.99 1.48
C PRO A 253 19.52 7.52 1.69
N GLY A 254 19.70 6.23 1.96
CA GLY A 254 21.03 5.63 2.19
C GLY A 254 21.63 5.90 3.57
N THR A 255 20.94 6.64 4.44
CA THR A 255 21.37 6.83 5.84
C THR A 255 20.83 5.72 6.74
N ASN A 256 21.57 5.42 7.81
CA ASN A 256 21.12 4.50 8.85
C ASN A 256 21.14 5.24 10.21
N PRO A 257 19.97 5.74 10.69
CA PRO A 257 19.89 6.45 11.97
C PRO A 257 20.25 5.57 13.18
N HIS A 258 20.30 4.24 13.02
CA HIS A 258 20.75 3.32 14.07
C HIS A 258 22.27 3.14 14.10
N ALA A 259 22.97 3.42 12.99
CA ALA A 259 24.43 3.28 12.91
C ALA A 259 25.18 4.55 13.36
N GLY A 260 24.53 5.70 13.31
CA GLY A 260 25.14 6.97 13.70
C GLY A 260 24.23 8.16 13.52
N ARG A 261 24.73 9.34 13.89
CA ARG A 261 24.00 10.60 13.73
C ARG A 261 23.81 10.91 12.25
N VAL A 262 22.59 11.28 11.89
CA VAL A 262 22.24 11.71 10.55
C VAL A 262 22.09 13.23 10.55
N LYS A 263 22.86 13.93 9.72
CA LYS A 263 22.68 15.37 9.49
C LYS A 263 22.07 15.57 8.10
N PRO A 264 20.74 15.74 7.97
CA PRO A 264 20.12 16.04 6.69
C PRO A 264 20.61 17.40 6.17
N THR A 265 20.58 17.59 4.83
CA THR A 265 20.80 18.92 4.26
C THR A 265 19.60 19.81 4.60
N LYS A 266 19.81 21.13 4.62
CA LYS A 266 18.73 22.09 4.90
C LYS A 266 17.59 21.95 3.88
N GLU A 267 17.94 21.68 2.62
CA GLU A 267 16.98 21.49 1.53
C GLU A 267 16.11 20.26 1.77
N PHE A 268 16.73 19.11 2.10
CA PHE A 268 15.99 17.88 2.39
C PHE A 268 15.07 18.03 3.61
N ASP A 269 15.56 18.72 4.64
CA ASP A 269 14.81 18.95 5.87
C ASP A 269 13.57 19.84 5.62
N ALA A 270 13.77 20.97 4.93
CA ALA A 270 12.71 21.90 4.60
C ALA A 270 11.66 21.32 3.63
N ASP A 271 12.06 20.39 2.73
CA ASP A 271 11.17 19.75 1.75
C ASP A 271 10.05 18.90 2.39
N ARG A 272 10.13 18.59 3.68
CA ARG A 272 9.08 17.85 4.41
C ARG A 272 8.03 18.77 5.04
N ILE A 273 8.35 20.04 5.26
CA ILE A 273 7.45 21.03 5.89
C ILE A 273 6.14 21.21 5.12
N PRO A 274 6.10 21.28 3.77
CA PRO A 274 4.84 21.40 3.03
C PRO A 274 3.86 20.25 3.30
N VAL A 275 4.36 19.03 3.45
CA VAL A 275 3.53 17.88 3.83
C VAL A 275 3.07 17.97 5.28
N MET A 276 3.97 18.30 6.22
CA MET A 276 3.61 18.45 7.63
C MET A 276 2.53 19.51 7.83
N ARG A 277 2.66 20.65 7.13
CA ARG A 277 1.67 21.72 7.10
C ARG A 277 0.31 21.22 6.60
N LEU A 278 0.29 20.55 5.45
CA LEU A 278 -0.95 20.01 4.88
C LEU A 278 -1.63 19.03 5.84
N LEU A 279 -0.87 18.19 6.55
CA LEU A 279 -1.40 17.25 7.54
C LEU A 279 -2.02 18.00 8.73
N VAL A 280 -1.34 19.01 9.28
CA VAL A 280 -1.86 19.83 10.41
C VAL A 280 -3.10 20.61 10.01
N GLU A 281 -3.12 21.22 8.81
CA GLU A 281 -4.30 21.90 8.26
C GLU A 281 -5.52 20.97 8.11
N ASN A 282 -5.29 19.67 7.93
CA ASN A 282 -6.33 18.65 7.86
C ASN A 282 -6.63 17.97 9.22
N GLY A 283 -6.08 18.48 10.31
CA GLY A 283 -6.41 18.05 11.67
C GLY A 283 -5.45 17.02 12.29
N ALA A 284 -4.23 16.90 11.78
CA ALA A 284 -3.16 16.22 12.52
C ALA A 284 -2.82 17.01 13.79
N ASP A 285 -2.93 16.37 14.95
CA ASP A 285 -2.55 16.96 16.22
C ASP A 285 -1.02 16.92 16.37
N VAL A 286 -0.43 18.11 16.49
CA VAL A 286 1.02 18.35 16.62
C VAL A 286 1.59 17.64 17.86
N ASN A 287 0.78 17.51 18.92
CA ASN A 287 1.16 16.86 20.17
C ASN A 287 0.58 15.45 20.31
N HIS A 288 0.10 14.85 19.21
CA HIS A 288 -0.44 13.50 19.24
C HIS A 288 0.59 12.50 19.77
N LYS A 289 0.21 11.80 20.84
CA LYS A 289 1.01 10.74 21.43
C LYS A 289 0.63 9.41 20.79
N VAL A 290 1.57 8.83 20.04
CA VAL A 290 1.37 7.50 19.44
C VAL A 290 1.33 6.44 20.55
N GLU A 291 0.35 5.55 20.45
CA GLU A 291 0.29 4.33 21.25
C GLU A 291 0.98 3.20 20.49
N THR A 292 2.14 2.77 20.98
CA THR A 292 2.90 1.68 20.40
C THR A 292 3.30 0.70 21.50
N ARG A 293 3.25 -0.59 21.18
CA ARG A 293 3.81 -1.65 22.03
C ARG A 293 5.33 -1.75 21.89
N HIS A 294 5.88 -1.04 20.91
CA HIS A 294 7.30 -1.02 20.61
C HIS A 294 7.95 0.19 21.26
N MET A 295 9.27 0.10 21.43
CA MET A 295 10.06 1.24 21.84
C MET A 295 10.23 2.15 20.62
N GLU A 296 9.35 3.14 20.47
CA GLU A 296 9.45 4.20 19.46
C GLU A 296 9.24 5.61 20.06
N PRO A 297 9.67 6.68 19.37
CA PRO A 297 9.36 8.05 19.77
C PRO A 297 7.85 8.31 19.66
N LEU A 298 7.27 8.90 20.70
CA LEU A 298 5.81 9.02 20.81
C LEU A 298 5.25 10.32 20.18
N TYR A 299 6.09 11.33 19.98
CA TYR A 299 5.69 12.67 19.51
C TYR A 299 6.48 13.07 18.26
N ALA A 300 5.84 13.78 17.33
CA ALA A 300 6.45 14.20 16.07
C ALA A 300 7.73 15.04 16.27
N ILE A 301 7.76 15.91 17.29
CA ILE A 301 8.96 16.71 17.60
C ILE A 301 10.15 15.85 18.03
N VAL A 302 9.91 14.73 18.73
CA VAL A 302 11.00 13.81 19.12
C VAL A 302 11.54 13.08 17.88
N HIS A 303 10.66 12.67 16.96
CA HIS A 303 11.07 12.11 15.66
C HIS A 303 11.96 13.09 14.88
N ALA A 304 11.58 14.37 14.80
CA ALA A 304 12.36 15.40 14.12
C ALA A 304 13.75 15.63 14.77
N VAL A 305 13.81 15.71 16.11
CA VAL A 305 15.09 15.85 16.81
C VAL A 305 16.01 14.65 16.56
N MET A 306 15.47 13.41 16.63
CA MET A 306 16.24 12.20 16.37
C MET A 306 16.71 12.08 14.91
N ALA A 307 15.97 12.66 13.97
CA ALA A 307 16.36 12.77 12.56
C ALA A 307 17.36 13.91 12.29
N GLY A 308 17.72 14.71 13.30
CA GLY A 308 18.59 15.87 13.16
C GLY A 308 17.99 17.00 12.33
N ALA A 309 16.68 17.09 12.32
CA ALA A 309 15.87 17.90 11.42
C ALA A 309 15.58 19.30 11.97
N ILE A 310 16.58 20.19 11.93
CA ILE A 310 16.52 21.53 12.51
C ILE A 310 15.31 22.35 12.03
N GLU A 311 15.06 22.40 10.72
CA GLU A 311 13.99 23.22 10.14
C GLU A 311 12.61 22.62 10.46
N ARG A 312 12.48 21.29 10.48
CA ARG A 312 11.25 20.63 10.96
C ARG A 312 11.00 20.86 12.46
N VAL A 313 12.04 20.90 13.29
CA VAL A 313 11.91 21.19 14.73
C VAL A 313 11.44 22.63 14.94
N LYS A 314 12.04 23.62 14.27
CA LYS A 314 11.59 25.02 14.31
C LYS A 314 10.12 25.13 13.94
N TRP A 315 9.74 24.54 12.81
CA TRP A 315 8.35 24.56 12.34
C TRP A 315 7.39 23.90 13.34
N LEU A 316 7.74 22.74 13.91
CA LEU A 316 6.89 22.09 14.92
C LEU A 316 6.72 22.94 16.19
N LEU A 317 7.77 23.62 16.64
CA LEU A 317 7.71 24.54 17.79
C LEU A 317 6.78 25.73 17.51
N GLU A 318 6.88 26.33 16.32
CA GLU A 318 5.97 27.36 15.82
C GLU A 318 4.51 26.88 15.77
N GLN A 319 4.28 25.59 15.48
CA GLN A 319 2.95 24.99 15.49
C GLN A 319 2.48 24.53 16.88
N GLY A 320 3.18 24.87 17.95
CA GLY A 320 2.74 24.55 19.32
C GLY A 320 3.18 23.17 19.85
N ALA A 321 4.16 22.50 19.21
CA ALA A 321 4.70 21.24 19.73
C ALA A 321 5.31 21.44 21.13
N ASP A 322 4.98 20.58 22.09
CA ASP A 322 5.56 20.60 23.44
C ASP A 322 6.92 19.87 23.44
N PRO A 323 8.06 20.58 23.57
CA PRO A 323 9.37 19.94 23.57
C PRO A 323 9.65 19.19 24.88
N PHE A 324 8.86 19.41 25.94
CA PHE A 324 9.01 18.75 27.24
C PHE A 324 8.18 17.46 27.36
N ALA A 325 7.29 17.20 26.39
CA ALA A 325 6.46 16.01 26.38
C ALA A 325 7.32 14.73 26.41
N LYS A 326 7.17 13.95 27.48
CA LYS A 326 8.02 12.78 27.73
C LYS A 326 7.39 11.50 27.17
N GLY A 327 8.12 10.82 26.30
CA GLY A 327 7.83 9.46 25.85
C GLY A 327 8.80 8.43 26.42
N ASN A 328 8.76 7.21 25.87
CA ASN A 328 9.65 6.12 26.28
C ASN A 328 11.13 6.41 25.98
N PHE A 329 11.38 7.26 24.98
CA PHE A 329 12.71 7.71 24.57
C PHE A 329 13.16 8.97 25.35
N GLY A 330 12.25 9.63 26.07
CA GLY A 330 12.48 10.95 26.64
C GLY A 330 11.67 12.01 25.90
N SER A 331 12.08 13.27 26.07
CA SER A 331 11.49 14.46 25.47
C SER A 331 12.39 15.03 24.36
N ALA A 332 11.90 15.99 23.60
CA ALA A 332 12.71 16.65 22.57
C ALA A 332 13.91 17.37 23.19
N VAL A 333 13.72 18.05 24.33
CA VAL A 333 14.80 18.72 25.10
C VAL A 333 15.91 17.74 25.46
N THR A 334 15.55 16.57 26.00
CA THR A 334 16.55 15.59 26.42
C THR A 334 17.38 15.03 25.26
N TYR A 335 16.81 14.94 24.05
CA TYR A 335 17.56 14.51 22.87
C TYR A 335 18.37 15.62 22.21
N ALA A 336 17.90 16.86 22.31
CA ALA A 336 18.63 18.03 21.80
C ALA A 336 20.07 18.06 22.34
N SER A 337 20.23 17.83 23.65
CA SER A 337 21.55 17.77 24.30
C SER A 337 22.44 16.64 23.81
N ILE A 338 21.85 15.54 23.35
CA ILE A 338 22.62 14.46 22.72
C ILE A 338 23.05 14.90 21.32
N TRP A 339 22.22 15.64 20.60
CA TRP A 339 22.46 16.00 19.20
C TRP A 339 23.53 17.09 19.03
N GLY A 340 23.49 18.12 19.88
CA GLY A 340 24.50 19.17 19.94
C GLY A 340 23.90 20.57 20.13
N GLU A 341 24.79 21.53 20.33
CA GLU A 341 24.49 22.91 20.72
C GLU A 341 23.51 23.62 19.76
N GLU A 342 23.60 23.33 18.45
CA GLU A 342 22.69 23.88 17.44
C GLU A 342 21.22 23.47 17.68
N MET A 343 20.99 22.19 18.03
CA MET A 343 19.64 21.67 18.29
C MET A 343 19.11 22.15 19.64
N GLU A 344 19.98 22.22 20.66
CA GLU A 344 19.62 22.78 21.98
C GLU A 344 19.14 24.22 21.84
N LYS A 345 19.93 25.06 21.16
CA LYS A 345 19.61 26.47 20.93
C LYS A 345 18.26 26.65 20.22
N VAL A 346 17.97 25.83 19.21
CA VAL A 346 16.68 25.88 18.49
C VAL A 346 15.51 25.59 19.42
N ILE A 347 15.64 24.61 20.33
CA ILE A 347 14.59 24.31 21.30
C ILE A 347 14.47 25.43 22.33
N GLU A 348 15.58 25.97 22.84
CA GLU A 348 15.57 27.09 23.79
C GLU A 348 14.89 28.33 23.21
N GLU A 349 15.22 28.70 21.97
CA GLU A 349 14.61 29.83 21.24
C GLU A 349 13.10 29.60 21.05
N GLY A 350 12.69 28.41 20.61
CA GLY A 350 11.26 28.10 20.44
C GLY A 350 10.47 28.05 21.75
N VAL A 351 11.09 27.63 22.86
CA VAL A 351 10.48 27.69 24.19
C VAL A 351 10.36 29.13 24.70
N ALA A 352 11.38 29.96 24.46
CA ALA A 352 11.35 31.36 24.84
C ALA A 352 10.25 32.13 24.11
N ALA A 353 10.13 31.95 22.79
CA ALA A 353 9.10 32.58 21.96
C ALA A 353 7.67 32.27 22.47
N ARG A 354 7.41 31.03 22.90
CA ARG A 354 6.10 30.66 23.48
C ARG A 354 5.78 31.40 24.78
N LYS A 355 6.78 31.70 25.61
CA LYS A 355 6.54 32.43 26.87
C LYS A 355 6.15 33.88 26.62
N GLU A 356 6.61 34.48 25.53
CA GLU A 356 6.30 35.86 25.16
C GLU A 356 4.88 36.01 24.59
N GLU A 357 4.33 34.97 23.94
CA GLU A 357 2.95 34.98 23.42
C GLU A 357 1.85 34.81 24.49
N VAL A 358 2.22 34.42 25.73
CA VAL A 358 1.29 34.12 26.84
C VAL A 358 1.23 35.26 27.86
N ILE A 359 2.02 36.32 27.67
CA ILE A 359 2.04 37.56 28.49
C ILE A 359 1.31 38.66 27.72
#